data_AF-A0A8J3JBI9-F1
#
_entry.id   AF-A0A8J3JBI9-F1
#
_cell.length_a   1.000
_cell.length_b   1.000
_cell.length_c   1.000
_cell.angle_alpha   90.00
_cell.angle_beta   90.00
_cell.angle_gamma   90.00
#
_symmetry.space_group_name_H-M   'P 1'
#
loop_
_entity.id
_entity.type
_entity.pdbx_description
1 polymer ?
#
loop_
_entity_poly.entity_id
_entity_poly.type
_entity_poly.pdbx_seq_one_letter_code
_entity_poly.pdbx_strand_id
1 'polypeptide(L)' 'MLDTPSMSAVCGELPRAGETVLIGPSAGPHFAHSYWFRVSAVRPSGESGWVYLDGIDPLTDDSIERSLFVRIEGLVIRR' A
#
# COMPACT_ATOMS: atom_id res chain seq x y z
N MET A 1 12.58 13.54 26.97
CA MET A 1 11.33 13.50 26.16
C MET A 1 11.64 12.64 24.96
N LEU A 2 11.01 11.47 24.84
CA LEU A 2 11.07 10.67 23.63
C LEU A 2 10.04 11.25 22.68
N ASP A 3 10.49 11.91 21.61
CA ASP A 3 9.66 12.24 20.46
C ASP A 3 8.96 10.95 20.02
N THR A 4 7.66 10.89 20.22
CA THR A 4 6.86 9.81 19.65
C THR A 4 6.81 10.09 18.16
N PRO A 5 7.25 9.18 17.27
CA PRO A 5 7.14 9.42 15.84
C PRO A 5 5.67 9.69 15.52
N SER A 6 5.39 10.92 15.06
CA SER A 6 4.06 11.34 14.65
C SER A 6 3.70 10.52 13.43
N MET A 7 2.90 9.47 13.62
CA MET A 7 2.39 8.66 12.50
C MET A 7 1.45 9.53 11.68
N SER A 8 1.92 9.97 10.52
CA SER A 8 1.11 10.70 9.57
C SER A 8 0.45 9.69 8.64
N ALA A 9 -0.89 9.73 8.57
CA ALA A 9 -1.67 9.00 7.60
C ALA A 9 -2.02 9.93 6.43
N VAL A 10 -1.60 9.57 5.22
CA VAL A 10 -1.93 10.35 4.01
C VAL A 10 -2.71 9.48 3.05
N CYS A 11 -3.81 10.02 2.51
CA CYS A 11 -4.71 9.32 1.59
C CYS A 11 -4.54 9.84 0.17
N GLY A 12 -4.60 8.93 -0.82
CA GLY A 12 -4.59 9.31 -2.24
C GLY A 12 -3.24 9.81 -2.77
N GLU A 13 -2.16 9.61 -2.03
CA GLU A 13 -0.80 9.81 -2.52
C GLU A 13 -0.22 8.53 -3.09
N LEU A 14 0.72 8.69 -4.03
CA LEU A 14 1.52 7.57 -4.51
C LEU A 14 2.51 7.14 -3.41
N PRO A 15 2.48 5.88 -2.94
CA PRO A 15 3.41 5.42 -1.94
C PRO A 15 4.83 5.29 -2.49
N ARG A 16 5.79 5.18 -1.58
CA ARG A 16 7.21 4.97 -1.87
C ARG A 16 7.66 3.61 -1.35
N ALA A 17 8.75 3.10 -1.91
CA ALA A 17 9.42 1.91 -1.37
C ALA A 17 9.77 2.10 0.11
N GLY A 18 9.50 1.09 0.93
CA GLY A 18 9.68 1.10 2.37
C GLY A 18 8.45 1.57 3.16
N GLU A 19 7.48 2.22 2.52
CA GLU A 19 6.25 2.65 3.18
C GLU A 19 5.29 1.47 3.38
N THR A 20 4.43 1.60 4.39
CA THR A 20 3.37 0.63 4.65
C THR A 20 2.03 1.26 4.29
N VAL A 21 1.24 0.59 3.46
CA VAL A 21 -0.07 1.09 2.99
C VAL A 21 -1.19 0.19 3.45
N LEU A 22 -2.36 0.76 3.74
CA LEU A 22 -3.56 -0.02 3.97
C LEU A 22 -4.17 -0.38 2.62
N ILE A 23 -4.18 -1.68 2.31
CA ILE A 23 -4.94 -2.24 1.20
C ILE A 23 -6.29 -2.66 1.72
N GLY A 24 -7.36 -2.36 0.98
CA GLY A 24 -8.73 -2.72 1.35
C GLY A 24 -9.71 -2.42 0.21
N PRO A 25 -11.03 -2.51 0.45
CA PRO A 25 -12.04 -2.33 -0.61
C PRO A 25 -11.95 -1.00 -1.38
N SER A 26 -11.44 0.06 -0.74
CA SER A 26 -11.19 1.35 -1.37
C SER A 26 -10.05 1.30 -2.41
N ALA A 27 -9.07 0.42 -2.21
CA ALA A 27 -7.92 0.23 -3.09
C ALA A 27 -8.27 -0.57 -4.35
N GLY A 28 -9.47 -1.18 -4.44
CA GLY A 28 -9.93 -1.89 -5.63
C GLY A 28 -10.97 -2.98 -5.33
N PRO A 29 -11.72 -3.42 -6.36
CA PRO A 29 -12.85 -4.35 -6.18
C PRO A 29 -12.44 -5.77 -5.77
N HIS A 30 -11.15 -6.12 -5.89
CA HIS A 30 -10.64 -7.46 -5.59
C HIS A 30 -10.26 -7.65 -4.12
N PHE A 31 -10.31 -6.58 -3.31
CA PHE A 31 -9.91 -6.62 -1.90
C PHE A 31 -11.14 -6.72 -1.00
N ALA A 32 -11.42 -7.91 -0.49
CA ALA A 32 -12.55 -8.15 0.42
C ALA A 32 -12.27 -7.69 1.87
N HIS A 33 -11.00 -7.66 2.27
CA HIS A 33 -10.57 -7.33 3.63
C HIS A 33 -9.44 -6.32 3.61
N SER A 34 -9.31 -5.59 4.72
CA SER A 34 -8.22 -4.61 4.86
C SER A 34 -7.00 -5.23 5.53
N TYR A 35 -5.81 -4.95 5.01
CA TYR A 35 -4.53 -5.39 5.55
C TYR A 35 -3.42 -4.39 5.24
N TRP A 36 -2.37 -4.38 6.06
CA TRP A 36 -1.20 -3.54 5.83
C TRP A 36 -0.25 -4.23 4.87
N PHE A 37 0.21 -3.52 3.85
CA PHE A 37 1.11 -4.03 2.82
C PHE A 37 2.40 -3.21 2.82
N ARG A 38 3.56 -3.88 2.89
CA ARG A 38 4.85 -3.20 2.86
C ARG A 38 5.34 -3.09 1.43
N VAL A 39 5.44 -1.86 0.93
CA VAL A 39 5.82 -1.58 -0.46
C VAL A 39 7.32 -1.78 -0.67
N SER A 40 7.70 -2.62 -1.62
CA SER A 40 9.09 -2.75 -2.12
C SER A 40 9.31 -1.88 -3.37
N ALA A 41 8.31 -1.79 -4.26
CA ALA A 41 8.35 -0.95 -5.46
C ALA A 41 6.96 -0.48 -5.88
N VAL A 42 6.93 0.59 -6.68
CA VAL A 42 5.72 1.14 -7.28
C VAL A 42 5.93 1.27 -8.78
N ARG A 43 5.06 0.62 -9.56
CA ARG A 43 5.13 0.61 -11.02
C ARG A 43 3.89 1.24 -11.64
N PRO A 44 4.03 2.02 -12.72
CA PRO A 44 2.88 2.58 -13.43
C PRO A 44 2.07 1.45 -14.08
N SER A 45 0.75 1.62 -14.13
CA SER A 45 -0.14 0.64 -14.74
C SER A 45 -0.56 0.98 -16.18
N GLY A 46 -0.37 2.23 -16.60
CA GLY A 46 -0.96 2.77 -17.83
C GLY A 46 -2.42 3.23 -17.67
N GLU A 47 -3.09 2.88 -16.57
CA GLU A 47 -4.43 3.35 -16.22
C GLU A 47 -4.36 4.51 -15.22
N SER A 48 -5.05 5.61 -15.52
CA SER A 48 -5.04 6.80 -14.68
C SER A 48 -5.63 6.51 -13.29
N GLY A 49 -4.90 6.88 -12.25
CA GLY A 49 -5.32 6.65 -10.85
C GLY A 49 -5.05 5.24 -10.32
N TRP A 50 -4.40 4.37 -11.10
CA TRP A 50 -4.05 3.01 -10.68
C TRP A 50 -2.56 2.71 -10.83
N VAL A 51 -2.02 1.88 -9.93
CA VAL A 51 -0.61 1.47 -9.93
C VAL A 51 -0.46 0.01 -9.52
N TYR A 52 0.69 -0.56 -9.87
CA TYR A 52 1.14 -1.82 -9.31
C TYR A 52 2.03 -1.54 -8.10
N LEU A 53 1.69 -2.12 -6.96
CA LEU A 53 2.55 -2.16 -5.78
C LEU A 53 3.18 -3.53 -5.68
N ASP A 54 4.51 -3.59 -5.71
CA ASP A 54 5.24 -4.79 -5.37
C ASP A 54 5.60 -4.73 -3.88
N GLY A 55 5.64 -5.87 -3.20
CA GLY A 55 5.90 -5.90 -1.76
C GLY A 55 5.53 -7.19 -1.07
N ILE A 56 5.64 -7.18 0.25
CA ILE A 56 5.36 -8.35 1.10
C ILE A 56 3.94 -8.23 1.64
N ASP A 57 3.15 -9.27 1.38
CA ASP A 57 1.78 -9.42 1.87
C ASP A 57 1.83 -10.22 3.17
N PRO A 58 1.52 -9.62 4.34
CA PRO A 58 1.60 -10.32 5.62
C PRO A 58 0.50 -11.37 5.82
N LEU A 59 -0.49 -11.43 4.92
CA LEU A 59 -1.48 -12.50 4.91
C LEU A 59 -0.93 -13.79 4.31
N THR A 60 0.19 -13.68 3.58
CA THR A 60 0.97 -14.83 3.14
C THR A 60 2.28 -14.85 3.88
N ASP A 61 2.87 -16.04 4.03
CA ASP A 61 4.17 -16.19 4.68
C ASP A 61 5.13 -15.09 4.18
N ASP A 62 5.81 -14.41 5.12
CA ASP A 62 6.60 -13.15 4.93
C ASP A 62 7.73 -13.27 3.87
N SER A 63 7.83 -14.42 3.21
CA SER A 63 8.76 -14.78 2.16
C SER A 63 8.25 -14.56 0.73
N ILE A 64 6.96 -14.31 0.52
CA ILE A 64 6.38 -14.19 -0.84
C ILE A 64 6.17 -12.72 -1.23
N GLU A 65 6.97 -12.25 -2.17
CA GLU A 65 6.75 -10.96 -2.83
C GLU A 65 5.57 -11.05 -3.81
N ARG A 66 4.69 -10.05 -3.78
CA ARG A 66 3.48 -9.97 -4.59
C ARG A 66 3.34 -8.62 -5.27
N SER A 67 2.70 -8.63 -6.44
CA SER A 67 2.27 -7.44 -7.15
C SER A 67 0.76 -7.24 -6.98
N LEU A 68 0.35 -6.10 -6.45
CA LEU A 68 -1.05 -5.71 -6.27
C LEU A 68 -1.40 -4.57 -7.23
N PHE A 69 -2.48 -4.72 -7.99
CA PHE A 69 -3.04 -3.65 -8.80
C PHE A 69 -4.06 -2.86 -7.98
N VAL A 70 -3.77 -1.58 -7.70
CA VAL A 70 -4.51 -0.78 -6.72
C VAL A 70 -4.83 0.63 -7.21
N ARG A 71 -5.94 1.19 -6.73
CA ARG A 71 -6.33 2.59 -6.91
C ARG A 71 -5.63 3.47 -5.90
N ILE A 72 -4.91 4.49 -6.36
CA ILE A 72 -4.10 5.39 -5.53
C ILE A 72 -4.97 6.08 -4.46
N GLU A 73 -6.12 6.63 -4.87
CA GLU A 73 -7.07 7.32 -3.98
C GLU A 73 -7.57 6.46 -2.81
N GLY A 74 -7.53 5.15 -2.97
CA GLY A 74 -7.99 4.19 -1.96
C GLY A 74 -6.94 3.80 -0.92
N LEU A 75 -5.70 4.26 -1.09
CA LEU A 75 -4.58 3.91 -0.23
C LEU A 75 -4.48 4.86 0.96
N VAL A 76 -4.17 4.30 2.13
CA VAL A 76 -3.75 5.04 3.32
C VAL A 76 -2.29 4.70 3.60
N ILE A 77 -1.40 5.67 3.48
CA ILE A 77 0.04 5.50 3.72
C ILE A 77 0.34 5.76 5.19
N ARG A 78 1.07 4.86 5.84
CA ARG A 78 1.64 5.04 7.19
C ARG A 78 3.14 5.36 7.07
N ARG A 79 3.54 6.55 7.50
CA ARG A 79 4.93 7.04 7.58
C ARG A 79 5.38 7.18 9.03
#